data_AF-A0A226EE95-F1
#
_entry.id   AF-A0A226EE95-F1
#
_cell.length_a   1.000
_cell.length_b   1.000
_cell.length_c   1.000
_cell.angle_alpha   90.00
_cell.angle_beta   90.00
_cell.angle_gamma   90.00
#
_symmetry.space_group_name_H-M   'P 1'
#
loop_
_entity.id
_entity.type
_entity.pdbx_description
1 polymer ?
#
loop_
_entity_poly.entity_id
_entity_poly.type
_entity_poly.pdbx_seq_one_letter_code
_entity_poly.pdbx_strand_id
1 'polypeptide(L)'
;MHEYGKHLQERHKCKLSTSPRSLAVTGIDATNFTKRYKWEDDRPEVWPLGAIESFGKTFLLHGGRVPADVAFHTWVTVLASPEVAHGFMFEFKLMKKLESGRRIEASWTMPVVAYYDQPKYTKDLPFYVTVPAVTLREFCQQLNLNAADESDLQFVSSYHIFKIN
;
A
#
# COMPACT_ATOMS: atom_id res chain seq x y z
N MET A 1 3.69 16.49 18.27
CA MET A 1 3.20 15.54 17.22
C MET A 1 4.09 15.54 15.97
N HIS A 2 4.64 16.69 15.53
CA HIS A 2 5.68 16.79 14.48
C HIS A 2 6.94 15.91 14.73
N GLU A 3 7.28 15.67 16.00
CA GLU A 3 8.43 14.84 16.38
C GLU A 3 8.29 13.37 15.98
N TYR A 4 7.06 12.83 15.89
CA TYR A 4 6.88 11.41 15.58
C TYR A 4 7.01 11.13 14.07
N GLY A 5 6.55 12.05 13.21
CA GLY A 5 6.83 12.00 11.77
C GLY A 5 8.33 12.02 11.50
N LYS A 6 9.06 12.91 12.18
CA LYS A 6 10.53 12.99 12.14
C LYS A 6 11.20 11.70 12.65
N HIS A 7 10.71 11.13 13.75
CA HIS A 7 11.18 9.85 14.27
C HIS A 7 11.04 8.70 13.26
N LEU A 8 9.90 8.61 12.58
CA LEU A 8 9.65 7.59 11.55
C LEU A 8 10.56 7.77 10.33
N GLN A 9 10.85 9.01 9.94
CA GLN A 9 11.84 9.27 8.89
C GLN A 9 13.25 8.86 9.32
N GLU A 10 13.68 9.28 10.50
CA GLU A 10 15.06 9.13 10.98
C GLU A 10 15.39 7.68 11.36
N ARG A 11 14.48 6.97 12.05
CA ARG A 11 14.71 5.58 12.48
C ARG A 11 14.25 4.54 11.49
N HIS A 12 13.12 4.78 10.81
CA HIS A 12 12.45 3.76 9.99
C HIS A 12 12.55 4.06 8.49
N LYS A 13 13.29 5.11 8.10
CA LYS A 13 13.46 5.53 6.69
C LYS A 13 12.13 5.70 5.95
N CYS A 14 11.05 6.00 6.68
CA CYS A 14 9.73 6.21 6.10
C CYS A 14 9.77 7.44 5.19
N LYS A 15 9.33 7.30 3.94
CA LYS A 15 9.20 8.45 3.04
C LYS A 15 7.93 9.24 3.43
N LEU A 16 8.02 10.53 3.73
CA LEU A 16 6.87 11.44 3.84
C LEU A 16 6.32 11.75 2.44
N SER A 17 4.99 11.68 2.23
CA SER A 17 4.39 12.06 0.92
C SER A 17 3.22 12.98 1.09
N THR A 18 3.06 13.83 0.08
CA THR A 18 1.88 14.65 -0.18
C THR A 18 1.32 14.45 -1.61
N SER A 19 1.87 13.52 -2.41
CA SER A 19 1.55 13.37 -3.84
C SER A 19 1.43 11.90 -4.31
N PRO A 20 0.89 11.65 -5.53
CA PRO A 20 0.86 10.33 -6.15
C PRO A 20 2.25 9.68 -6.14
N ARG A 21 2.29 8.40 -5.74
CA ARG A 21 3.53 7.62 -5.67
C ARG A 21 3.52 6.51 -6.69
N SER A 22 4.60 6.43 -7.46
CA SER A 22 4.94 5.19 -8.12
C SER A 22 5.41 4.21 -7.04
N LEU A 23 4.65 3.12 -6.84
CA LEU A 23 5.03 2.03 -5.96
C LEU A 23 5.60 0.92 -6.84
N ALA A 24 6.91 0.71 -6.72
CA ALA A 24 7.54 -0.48 -7.25
C ALA A 24 7.27 -1.62 -6.27
N VAL A 25 6.72 -2.73 -6.78
CA VAL A 25 6.54 -3.95 -5.98
C VAL A 25 7.37 -5.04 -6.65
N THR A 26 8.55 -5.28 -6.09
CA THR A 26 9.56 -6.20 -6.64
C THR A 26 9.15 -7.65 -6.44
N GLY A 27 9.55 -8.56 -7.34
CA GLY A 27 9.32 -10.01 -7.19
C GLY A 27 7.90 -10.54 -7.45
N ILE A 28 7.07 -9.87 -8.29
CA ILE A 28 5.93 -10.58 -8.89
C ILE A 28 6.47 -11.27 -10.13
N ASP A 29 6.65 -12.59 -10.10
CA ASP A 29 6.84 -13.34 -11.34
C ASP A 29 5.55 -13.21 -12.18
N ALA A 30 5.63 -12.46 -13.28
CA ALA A 30 4.52 -12.22 -14.19
C ALA A 30 4.03 -13.52 -14.85
N THR A 31 4.85 -14.57 -14.85
CA THR A 31 4.55 -15.89 -15.43
C THR A 31 4.15 -16.94 -14.40
N ASN A 32 4.67 -16.88 -13.16
CA ASN A 32 4.32 -17.80 -12.07
C ASN A 32 3.95 -17.09 -10.78
N PHE A 33 2.71 -16.61 -10.67
CA PHE A 33 2.16 -16.04 -9.43
C PHE A 33 2.26 -16.94 -8.19
N THR A 34 2.48 -18.25 -8.39
CA THR A 34 2.43 -19.29 -7.35
C THR A 34 3.77 -19.97 -7.09
N LYS A 35 4.81 -19.69 -7.87
CA LYS A 35 6.03 -20.52 -7.88
C LYS A 35 7.27 -19.67 -7.65
N ARG A 36 7.99 -20.02 -6.59
CA ARG A 36 9.07 -19.28 -5.91
C ARG A 36 8.48 -18.24 -4.96
N TYR A 37 8.35 -18.61 -3.69
CA TYR A 37 9.40 -18.26 -2.73
C TYR A 37 9.38 -19.26 -1.58
N LYS A 38 10.54 -19.84 -1.26
CA LYS A 38 10.78 -20.46 0.04
C LYS A 38 11.25 -19.33 0.96
N TRP A 39 10.31 -18.62 1.58
CA TRP A 39 10.64 -17.73 2.69
C TRP A 39 10.50 -18.54 3.98
N GLU A 40 11.57 -18.61 4.78
CA GLU A 40 11.64 -19.45 5.98
C GLU A 40 10.81 -18.90 7.16
N ASP A 41 10.13 -17.75 7.00
CA ASP A 41 9.27 -17.14 8.01
C ASP A 41 7.87 -16.86 7.40
N ASP A 42 6.84 -17.56 7.88
CA ASP A 42 5.42 -17.44 7.50
C ASP A 42 4.76 -16.09 7.89
N ARG A 43 5.54 -15.02 8.08
CA ARG A 43 5.03 -13.73 8.56
C ARG A 43 4.71 -12.81 7.38
N PRO A 44 3.54 -12.15 7.37
CA PRO A 44 3.26 -11.13 6.37
C PRO A 44 4.25 -9.97 6.56
N GLU A 45 5.11 -9.73 5.57
CA GLU A 45 5.99 -8.57 5.50
C GLU A 45 5.16 -7.31 5.22
N VAL A 46 4.56 -6.80 6.29
CA VAL A 46 3.84 -5.53 6.31
C VAL A 46 4.80 -4.48 6.82
N TRP A 47 5.05 -3.47 6.00
CA TRP A 47 5.89 -2.35 6.38
C TRP A 47 5.10 -1.05 6.25
N PRO A 48 5.35 -0.05 7.13
CA PRO A 48 4.91 1.30 6.85
C PRO A 48 5.61 1.78 5.57
N LEU A 49 4.83 1.95 4.50
CA LEU A 49 5.28 2.48 3.21
C LEU A 49 5.52 4.00 3.28
N GLY A 50 4.92 4.67 4.26
CA GLY A 50 5.13 6.08 4.52
C GLY A 50 4.31 6.61 5.68
N ALA A 51 4.64 7.84 6.06
CA ALA A 51 3.85 8.64 7.00
C ALA A 51 3.28 9.86 6.28
N ILE A 52 2.10 10.30 6.71
CA ILE A 52 1.32 11.37 6.11
C ILE A 52 0.85 12.28 7.25
N GLU A 53 1.16 13.56 7.19
CA GLU A 53 0.61 14.55 8.12
C GLU A 53 -0.57 15.27 7.44
N SER A 54 -1.75 15.16 8.04
CA SER A 54 -2.96 15.84 7.55
C SER A 54 -3.95 16.04 8.70
N PHE A 55 -4.82 17.05 8.63
CA PHE A 55 -5.83 17.35 9.66
C PHE A 55 -5.27 17.45 11.10
N GLY A 56 -4.00 17.85 11.25
CA GLY A 56 -3.32 17.89 12.55
C GLY A 56 -3.05 16.51 13.18
N LYS A 57 -3.07 15.44 12.37
CA LYS A 57 -2.83 14.04 12.76
C LYS A 57 -1.72 13.43 11.92
N THR A 58 -1.13 12.36 12.44
CA THR A 58 -0.16 11.54 11.72
C THR A 58 -0.82 10.23 11.32
N PHE A 59 -0.83 9.95 10.03
CA PHE A 59 -1.31 8.72 9.44
C PHE A 59 -0.14 7.90 8.93
N LEU A 60 -0.23 6.58 9.04
CA LEU A 60 0.75 5.63 8.53
C LEU A 60 0.10 4.86 7.38
N LEU A 61 0.72 4.91 6.22
CA LEU A 61 0.37 4.08 5.09
C LEU A 61 1.11 2.75 5.27
N HIS A 62 0.34 1.68 5.33
CA HIS A 62 0.86 0.32 5.38
C HIS A 62 0.64 -0.34 4.04
N GLY A 63 1.52 -1.28 3.72
CA GLY A 63 1.25 -2.20 2.64
C GLY A 63 2.36 -3.21 2.49
N GLY A 64 2.04 -4.23 1.72
CA GLY A 64 2.91 -5.38 1.54
C GLY A 64 2.17 -6.49 0.81
N ARG A 65 2.92 -7.56 0.55
CA ARG A 65 2.33 -8.79 0.02
C ARG A 65 2.06 -9.75 1.15
N VAL A 66 0.95 -10.45 1.03
CA VAL A 66 0.62 -11.56 1.90
C VAL A 66 0.83 -12.83 1.07
N PRO A 67 1.84 -13.67 1.40
CA PRO A 67 2.19 -14.83 0.59
C PRO A 67 1.02 -15.79 0.32
N ALA A 68 0.11 -15.93 1.29
CA ALA A 68 -1.03 -16.84 1.22
C ALA A 68 -2.10 -16.44 0.18
N ASP A 69 -2.25 -15.14 -0.12
CA ASP A 69 -3.42 -14.63 -0.84
C ASP A 69 -3.08 -14.10 -2.26
N VAL A 70 -1.81 -14.15 -2.65
CA VAL A 70 -1.31 -13.67 -3.97
C VAL A 70 -1.89 -12.29 -4.32
N ALA A 71 -1.89 -11.39 -3.35
CA ALA A 71 -2.46 -10.06 -3.47
C ALA A 71 -1.56 -9.02 -2.80
N PHE A 72 -1.69 -7.77 -3.27
CA PHE A 72 -1.13 -6.63 -2.58
C PHE A 72 -2.19 -6.06 -1.65
N HIS A 73 -1.82 -5.88 -0.38
CA HIS A 73 -2.68 -5.28 0.62
C HIS A 73 -2.14 -3.91 0.99
N THR A 74 -3.02 -2.92 1.10
CA THR A 74 -2.67 -1.59 1.62
C THR A 74 -3.81 -0.99 2.43
N TRP A 75 -3.45 -0.27 3.48
CA TRP A 75 -4.40 0.43 4.35
C TRP A 75 -3.71 1.59 5.05
N VAL A 76 -4.51 2.40 5.74
CA VAL A 76 -4.02 3.52 6.53
C VAL A 76 -4.46 3.41 7.97
N THR A 77 -3.53 3.66 8.89
CA THR A 77 -3.82 3.82 10.31
C THR A 77 -3.58 5.26 10.74
N VAL A 78 -4.26 5.74 11.77
CA VAL A 78 -3.97 7.03 12.43
C VAL A 78 -3.37 6.82 13.82
N LEU A 79 -2.40 7.66 14.19
CA LEU A 79 -1.88 7.75 15.56
C LEU A 79 -2.82 8.58 16.43
N ALA A 80 -4.01 8.03 16.69
CA ALA A 80 -5.04 8.63 17.54
C ALA A 80 -5.95 7.54 18.13
N SER A 81 -6.98 7.96 18.87
CA SER A 81 -7.98 7.03 19.40
C SER A 81 -8.90 6.48 18.30
N PRO A 82 -9.61 5.37 18.55
CA PRO A 82 -10.55 4.78 17.61
C PRO A 82 -11.68 5.75 17.19
N GLU A 83 -12.17 6.56 18.13
CA GLU A 83 -13.21 7.56 17.86
C GLU A 83 -12.73 8.62 16.87
N VAL A 84 -11.46 9.01 16.98
CA VAL A 84 -10.83 9.92 16.00
C VAL A 84 -10.67 9.22 14.66
N ALA A 85 -10.26 7.95 14.63
CA ALA A 85 -10.07 7.19 13.40
C ALA A 85 -11.36 7.05 12.59
N HIS A 86 -12.49 6.80 13.25
CA HIS A 86 -13.81 6.70 12.61
C HIS A 86 -14.21 7.95 11.84
N GLY A 87 -13.66 9.12 12.17
CA GLY A 87 -13.90 10.35 11.43
C GLY A 87 -13.20 10.44 10.07
N PHE A 88 -12.44 9.43 9.65
CA PHE A 88 -11.64 9.46 8.44
C PHE A 88 -11.83 8.25 7.52
N MET A 89 -11.77 8.52 6.22
CA MET A 89 -11.69 7.52 5.17
C MET A 89 -10.40 7.70 4.38
N PHE A 90 -9.94 6.60 3.78
CA PHE A 90 -8.77 6.50 2.93
C PHE A 90 -9.21 6.03 1.54
N GLU A 91 -8.89 6.81 0.52
CA GLU A 91 -9.03 6.42 -0.88
C GLU A 91 -7.67 5.98 -1.42
N PHE A 92 -7.63 4.82 -2.08
CA PHE A 92 -6.47 4.33 -2.83
C PHE A 92 -6.84 4.19 -4.30
N LYS A 93 -6.00 4.68 -5.21
CA LYS A 93 -6.17 4.52 -6.65
C LYS A 93 -4.97 3.85 -7.27
N LEU A 94 -5.23 2.92 -8.18
CA LEU A 94 -4.28 2.47 -9.20
C LEU A 94 -4.57 3.17 -10.51
N MET A 95 -3.51 3.56 -11.21
CA MET A 95 -3.60 4.30 -12.47
C MET A 95 -2.68 3.67 -13.50
N LYS A 96 -3.18 3.54 -14.72
CA LYS A 96 -2.36 3.17 -15.88
C LYS A 96 -2.69 4.07 -17.06
N LYS A 97 -1.65 4.61 -17.70
CA LYS A 97 -1.77 5.29 -18.99
C LYS A 97 -1.64 4.25 -20.09
N LEU A 98 -2.61 4.21 -20.99
CA LEU A 98 -2.61 3.36 -22.18
C LEU A 98 -1.84 4.04 -23.31
N GLU A 99 -1.41 3.25 -24.29
CA GLU A 99 -0.70 3.75 -25.49
C GLU A 99 -1.53 4.76 -26.28
N SER A 100 -2.86 4.62 -26.29
CA SER A 100 -3.79 5.57 -26.87
C SER A 100 -3.83 6.95 -26.18
N GLY A 101 -3.08 7.12 -25.09
CA GLY A 101 -3.10 8.32 -24.25
C GLY A 101 -4.22 8.35 -23.22
N ARG A 102 -5.22 7.45 -23.32
CA ARG A 102 -6.27 7.29 -22.32
C ARG A 102 -5.71 6.77 -21.00
N ARG A 103 -6.36 7.12 -19.88
CA ARG A 103 -6.03 6.61 -18.55
C ARG A 103 -7.14 5.71 -18.05
N ILE A 104 -6.77 4.57 -17.49
CA ILE A 104 -7.66 3.72 -16.70
C ILE A 104 -7.30 3.86 -15.22
N GLU A 105 -8.31 3.75 -14.36
CA GLU A 105 -8.14 3.78 -12.92
C GLU A 105 -9.04 2.77 -12.21
N ALA A 106 -8.52 2.22 -11.13
CA ALA A 106 -9.29 1.48 -10.14
C ALA A 106 -9.17 2.22 -8.81
N SER A 107 -10.28 2.41 -8.11
CA SER A 107 -10.34 3.16 -6.84
C SER A 107 -11.02 2.32 -5.77
N TRP A 108 -10.49 2.41 -4.55
CA TRP A 108 -11.07 1.81 -3.36
C TRP A 108 -11.13 2.86 -2.26
N THR A 109 -12.18 2.79 -1.44
CA THR A 109 -12.31 3.64 -0.26
C THR A 109 -12.50 2.75 0.96
N MET A 110 -11.64 2.90 1.95
CA MET A 110 -11.62 2.11 3.18
C MET A 110 -11.62 3.03 4.40
N PRO A 111 -12.19 2.61 5.54
CA PRO A 111 -12.07 3.37 6.77
C PRO A 111 -10.62 3.42 7.25
N VAL A 112 -10.25 4.53 7.88
CA VAL A 112 -8.99 4.61 8.63
C VAL A 112 -9.19 3.97 9.99
N VAL A 113 -8.21 3.19 10.43
CA VAL A 113 -8.25 2.52 11.74
C VAL A 113 -7.22 3.13 12.71
N ALA A 114 -7.47 3.02 14.01
CA ALA A 114 -6.47 3.43 14.99
C ALA A 114 -5.24 2.50 14.91
N TYR A 115 -4.05 3.08 14.96
CA TYR A 115 -2.80 2.31 14.85
C TYR A 115 -2.66 1.26 15.97
N TYR A 116 -3.09 1.59 17.19
CA TYR A 116 -2.99 0.69 18.33
C TYR A 116 -3.96 -0.50 18.25
N ASP A 117 -5.06 -0.36 17.51
CA ASP A 117 -6.02 -1.44 17.27
C ASP A 117 -5.55 -2.38 16.17
N GLN A 118 -4.95 -1.83 15.10
CA GLN A 118 -4.54 -2.60 13.93
C GLN A 118 -3.14 -2.21 13.41
N PRO A 119 -2.06 -2.48 14.16
CA PRO A 119 -0.71 -2.12 13.75
C PRO A 119 -0.13 -3.06 12.68
N LYS A 120 -0.79 -4.19 12.40
CA LYS A 120 -0.31 -5.27 11.53
C LYS A 120 -1.42 -5.76 10.61
N TYR A 121 -1.06 -6.57 9.60
CA TYR A 121 -2.06 -7.31 8.83
C TYR A 121 -2.66 -8.43 9.68
N THR A 122 -3.98 -8.54 9.65
CA THR A 122 -4.74 -9.67 10.20
C THR A 122 -5.65 -10.17 9.10
N LYS A 123 -5.58 -11.46 8.77
CA LYS A 123 -6.38 -12.02 7.68
C LYS A 123 -7.88 -11.75 7.87
N ASP A 124 -8.58 -11.53 6.76
CA ASP A 124 -10.04 -11.42 6.69
C ASP A 124 -10.67 -10.18 7.37
N LEU A 125 -9.87 -9.19 7.79
CA LEU A 125 -10.44 -7.91 8.24
C LEU A 125 -10.84 -7.00 7.06
N PRO A 126 -11.94 -6.23 7.19
CA PRO A 126 -12.48 -5.40 6.10
C PRO A 126 -11.78 -4.04 5.95
N PHE A 127 -10.58 -3.89 6.49
CA PHE A 127 -9.86 -2.60 6.54
C PHE A 127 -8.74 -2.48 5.51
N TYR A 128 -8.62 -3.47 4.62
CA TYR A 128 -7.55 -3.52 3.62
C TYR A 128 -8.11 -3.31 2.22
N VAL A 129 -7.44 -2.45 1.46
CA VAL A 129 -7.52 -2.54 0.00
C VAL A 129 -6.74 -3.78 -0.40
N THR A 130 -7.43 -4.76 -0.95
CA THR A 130 -6.85 -5.98 -1.50
C THR A 130 -6.85 -5.85 -3.01
N VAL A 131 -5.67 -5.75 -3.61
CA VAL A 131 -5.50 -5.72 -5.05
C VAL A 131 -5.06 -7.11 -5.50
N PRO A 132 -5.94 -7.86 -6.19
CA PRO A 132 -5.59 -9.17 -6.69
C PRO A 132 -4.45 -9.09 -7.70
N ALA A 133 -3.67 -10.17 -7.74
CA ALA A 133 -2.66 -10.43 -8.76
C ALA A 133 -3.10 -10.09 -10.20
N VAL A 134 -4.32 -10.48 -10.59
CA VAL A 134 -4.86 -10.21 -11.93
C VAL A 134 -4.98 -8.71 -12.21
N THR A 135 -5.46 -7.93 -11.23
CA THR A 135 -5.57 -6.47 -11.34
C THR A 135 -4.18 -5.83 -11.34
N LEU A 136 -3.24 -6.32 -10.52
CA LEU A 136 -1.86 -5.83 -10.57
C LEU A 136 -1.25 -6.03 -11.96
N ARG A 137 -1.43 -7.19 -12.60
CA ARG A 137 -0.93 -7.40 -13.99
C ARG A 137 -1.52 -6.39 -14.98
N GLU A 138 -2.79 -6.06 -14.83
CA GLU A 138 -3.43 -5.08 -15.71
C GLU A 138 -2.85 -3.69 -15.53
N PHE A 139 -2.56 -3.26 -14.30
CA PHE A 139 -2.11 -1.91 -13.97
C PHE A 139 -0.59 -1.72 -13.97
N CYS A 140 0.18 -2.79 -13.80
CA CYS A 140 1.63 -2.72 -13.71
C CYS A 140 2.31 -2.55 -15.08
N GLN A 141 3.52 -2.00 -15.03
CA GLN A 141 4.53 -2.04 -16.07
C GLN A 141 5.71 -2.89 -15.59
N GLN A 142 6.30 -3.69 -16.47
CA GLN A 142 7.53 -4.42 -16.18
C GLN A 142 8.72 -3.47 -16.22
N LEU A 143 9.56 -3.51 -15.18
CA LEU A 143 10.73 -2.64 -15.06
C LEU A 143 11.99 -3.21 -15.72
N ASN A 144 12.13 -4.53 -15.80
CA ASN A 144 13.31 -5.19 -16.38
C ASN A 144 12.91 -6.34 -17.32
N LEU A 145 13.27 -6.22 -18.60
CA LEU A 145 13.08 -7.26 -19.62
C LEU A 145 14.33 -8.15 -19.84
N ASN A 146 15.48 -7.78 -19.24
CA ASN A 146 16.80 -8.31 -19.62
C ASN A 146 17.50 -9.18 -18.56
N ALA A 147 16.89 -9.42 -17.40
CA ALA A 147 17.46 -10.32 -16.40
C ALA A 147 16.70 -11.65 -16.42
N ALA A 148 17.42 -12.75 -16.55
CA ALA A 148 16.89 -14.11 -16.49
C ALA A 148 16.26 -14.47 -15.13
N ASP A 149 16.29 -13.55 -14.15
CA ASP A 149 15.64 -13.69 -12.86
C ASP A 149 14.95 -12.36 -12.48
N GLU A 150 13.66 -12.51 -12.15
CA GLU A 150 12.78 -11.58 -11.42
C GLU A 150 12.20 -10.36 -12.18
N SER A 151 10.93 -10.51 -12.60
CA SER A 151 10.13 -9.45 -13.22
C SER A 151 9.62 -8.46 -12.18
N ASP A 152 10.37 -7.40 -11.93
CA ASP A 152 9.88 -6.29 -11.14
C ASP A 152 8.68 -5.62 -11.81
N LEU A 153 7.57 -5.53 -11.07
CA LEU A 153 6.37 -4.82 -11.50
C LEU A 153 6.25 -3.48 -10.77
N GLN A 154 5.99 -2.44 -11.54
CA GLN A 154 5.71 -1.11 -11.00
C GLN A 154 4.31 -0.68 -11.37
N PHE A 155 3.57 -0.14 -10.42
CA PHE A 155 2.30 0.54 -10.69
C PHE A 155 2.33 1.97 -10.18
N VAL A 156 1.57 2.82 -10.85
CA VAL A 156 1.34 4.18 -10.39
C VAL A 156 0.13 4.16 -9.47
N SER A 157 0.31 4.66 -8.26
CA SER A 157 -0.76 4.76 -7.27
C SER A 157 -0.90 6.18 -6.73
N SER A 158 -2.07 6.48 -6.21
CA SER A 158 -2.29 7.67 -5.39
C SER A 158 -3.16 7.31 -4.22
N TYR A 159 -3.03 8.08 -3.15
CA TYR A 159 -3.92 7.95 -2.03
C TYR A 159 -4.35 9.31 -1.50
N HIS A 160 -5.51 9.33 -0.88
CA HIS A 160 -6.09 10.52 -0.29
C HIS A 160 -6.79 10.15 1.03
N ILE A 161 -6.63 10.98 2.05
CA ILE A 161 -7.31 10.81 3.33
C ILE A 161 -8.27 11.99 3.48
N PHE A 162 -9.51 11.72 3.84
CA PHE A 162 -10.53 12.75 4.00
C PHE A 162 -11.41 12.47 5.22
N LYS A 163 -12.03 13.53 5.75
CA LYS A 163 -12.98 13.43 6.86
C LYS A 163 -14.35 13.02 6.35
N ILE A 164 -15.05 12.18 7.12
CA ILE A 164 -16.48 11.97 6.97
C ILE A 164 -17.21 12.90 7.95
N ASN A 165 -18.19 13.64 7.43
CA ASN A 165 -19.02 14.57 8.21
C ASN A 165 -20.18 13.84 8.87
#